data_AF-A0A9Q9ETW3-F1
#
_entry.id   AF-A0A9Q9ETW3-F1
#
_cell.length_a   1.000
_cell.length_b   1.000
_cell.length_c   1.000
_cell.angle_alpha   90.00
_cell.angle_beta   90.00
_cell.angle_gamma   90.00
#
_symmetry.space_group_name_H-M   'P 1'
#
loop_
_entity.id
_entity.type
_entity.pdbx_description
1 polymer ?
#
loop_
_entity_poly.entity_id
_entity_poly.type
_entity_poly.pdbx_seq_one_letter_code
_entity_poly.pdbx_strand_id
1 'polypeptide(L)'
;MYLYPAIFYKDETGGYSVDFYDLELATCGDTLQEAFVMAEEALTGRIHLMLKDNEKLPIPTEFANIKKPKEAEFITLIKTDKKYLKQDKCLRKNVSLPAWLAEAAENANLNFSQELQNALKAKLQVGV
;
A
#
# COMPACT_ATOMS: atom_id res chain seq x y z
N MET A 1 -2.10 3.03 9.49
CA MET A 1 -3.43 2.58 9.05
C MET A 1 -4.30 3.77 8.68
N TYR A 2 -4.85 3.75 7.48
CA TYR A 2 -5.83 4.70 6.94
C TYR A 2 -7.05 3.89 6.50
N LEU A 3 -8.25 4.38 6.82
CA LEU A 3 -9.51 3.79 6.39
C LEU A 3 -10.31 4.88 5.70
N TYR A 4 -10.77 4.60 4.48
CA TYR A 4 -11.64 5.49 3.74
C TYR A 4 -12.88 4.74 3.25
N PRO A 5 -14.05 5.38 3.32
CA PRO A 5 -15.24 4.83 2.72
C PRO A 5 -15.16 4.85 1.19
N ALA A 6 -15.59 3.73 0.61
CA ALA A 6 -15.70 3.56 -0.83
C ALA A 6 -17.08 3.02 -1.19
N ILE A 7 -17.61 3.51 -2.30
CA ILE A 7 -18.90 3.16 -2.87
C ILE A 7 -18.64 2.24 -4.06
N PHE A 8 -19.26 1.06 -4.04
CA PHE A 8 -19.16 0.08 -5.10
C PHE A 8 -20.40 0.16 -5.98
N TYR A 9 -20.18 0.22 -7.29
CA TYR A 9 -21.20 0.17 -8.32
C TYR A 9 -20.98 -1.09 -9.14
N LYS A 10 -22.06 -1.82 -9.41
CA LYS A 10 -22.01 -3.03 -10.23
C LYS A 10 -22.51 -2.71 -11.63
N ASP A 11 -21.75 -3.10 -12.65
CA ASP A 11 -22.16 -2.94 -14.03
C ASP A 11 -23.04 -4.10 -14.52
N GLU A 12 -23.64 -3.93 -15.70
CA GLU A 12 -24.50 -4.94 -16.34
C GLU A 12 -23.73 -6.19 -16.79
N THR A 13 -22.41 -6.05 -17.00
CA THR A 13 -21.51 -7.13 -17.42
C THR A 13 -20.94 -7.96 -16.26
N GLY A 14 -21.18 -7.54 -15.01
CA GLY A 14 -20.74 -8.20 -13.78
C GLY A 14 -19.50 -7.60 -13.10
N GLY A 15 -18.86 -6.60 -13.72
CA GLY A 15 -17.75 -5.84 -13.17
C GLY A 15 -18.17 -4.82 -12.12
N TYR A 16 -17.18 -4.26 -11.43
CA TYR A 16 -17.36 -3.33 -10.33
C TYR A 16 -16.54 -2.07 -10.54
N SER A 17 -17.17 -0.92 -10.35
CA SER A 17 -16.51 0.38 -10.19
C SER A 17 -16.52 0.78 -8.72
N VAL A 18 -15.43 1.41 -8.27
CA VAL A 18 -15.22 1.81 -6.88
C VAL A 18 -14.88 3.28 -6.85
N ASP A 19 -15.63 4.05 -6.09
CA ASP A 19 -15.45 5.49 -5.92
C ASP A 19 -15.23 5.82 -4.44
N PHE A 20 -14.21 6.60 -4.12
CA PHE A 20 -13.90 6.97 -2.75
C PHE A 20 -14.65 8.25 -2.35
N TYR A 21 -15.41 8.19 -1.26
CA TYR A 21 -16.31 9.30 -0.91
C TYR A 21 -15.58 10.61 -0.58
N ASP A 22 -14.42 10.52 0.08
CA ASP A 22 -13.65 11.68 0.57
C ASP A 22 -12.41 11.99 -0.29
N LEU A 23 -12.16 11.20 -1.33
CA LEU A 23 -10.97 11.31 -2.18
C LEU A 23 -11.42 11.36 -3.63
N GLU A 24 -10.85 12.28 -4.41
CA GLU A 24 -11.01 12.27 -5.88
C GLU A 24 -10.23 11.09 -6.47
N LEU A 25 -10.76 9.89 -6.27
CA LEU A 25 -10.13 8.62 -6.58
C LEU A 25 -11.21 7.61 -6.93
N ALA A 26 -11.11 7.03 -8.13
CA ALA A 26 -11.95 5.95 -8.57
C ALA A 26 -11.10 4.85 -9.20
N THR A 27 -11.60 3.61 -9.18
CA THR A 27 -10.97 2.45 -9.79
C THR A 27 -12.03 1.42 -10.19
N CYS A 28 -11.64 0.35 -10.85
CA CYS A 28 -12.55 -0.72 -11.25
C CYS A 28 -11.87 -2.09 -11.19
N GLY A 29 -12.68 -3.15 -11.26
CA GLY A 29 -12.23 -4.52 -11.43
C GLY A 29 -13.33 -5.37 -12.06
N ASP A 30 -12.95 -6.41 -12.80
CA ASP A 30 -13.89 -7.28 -13.51
C ASP A 30 -14.65 -8.21 -12.54
N THR A 31 -14.10 -8.39 -11.34
CA THR A 31 -14.73 -9.13 -10.24
C THR A 31 -14.75 -8.33 -8.95
N LEU A 32 -15.61 -8.73 -8.01
CA LEU A 32 -15.65 -8.10 -6.68
C LEU A 32 -14.29 -8.17 -5.98
N GLN A 33 -13.61 -9.32 -6.03
CA GLN A 33 -12.30 -9.50 -5.40
C GLN A 33 -11.26 -8.58 -6.03
N GLU A 34 -11.22 -8.52 -7.36
CA GLU A 34 -10.32 -7.64 -8.08
C GLU A 34 -10.60 -6.18 -7.74
N ALA A 35 -11.86 -5.75 -7.72
CA ALA A 35 -12.22 -4.38 -7.36
C ALA A 35 -11.76 -4.01 -5.93
N PHE A 36 -11.77 -4.94 -4.98
CA PHE A 36 -11.19 -4.71 -3.65
C PHE A 36 -9.66 -4.56 -3.69
N VAL A 37 -8.96 -5.41 -4.45
CA VAL A 37 -7.50 -5.30 -4.62
C VAL A 37 -7.15 -3.95 -5.27
N MET A 38 -7.83 -3.62 -6.37
CA MET A 38 -7.63 -2.37 -7.09
C MET A 38 -7.95 -1.15 -6.22
N ALA A 39 -8.98 -1.23 -5.37
CA ALA A 39 -9.30 -0.15 -4.41
C ALA A 39 -8.23 0.03 -3.34
N GLU A 40 -7.69 -1.07 -2.78
CA GLU A 40 -6.59 -1.00 -1.82
C GLU A 40 -5.33 -0.40 -2.45
N GLU A 41 -4.97 -0.82 -3.67
CA GLU A 41 -3.83 -0.29 -4.42
C GLU A 41 -3.99 1.20 -4.74
N ALA A 42 -5.16 1.59 -5.27
CA ALA A 42 -5.47 2.97 -5.59
C ALA A 42 -5.40 3.87 -4.34
N LEU A 43 -5.98 3.43 -3.22
CA LEU A 43 -5.94 4.16 -1.95
C LEU A 43 -4.50 4.31 -1.43
N THR A 44 -3.72 3.23 -1.51
CA THR A 44 -2.32 3.21 -1.09
C THR A 44 -1.50 4.20 -1.92
N GLY A 45 -1.65 4.18 -3.25
CA GLY A 45 -0.96 5.10 -4.15
C GLY A 45 -1.33 6.56 -3.90
N ARG A 46 -2.63 6.85 -3.76
CA ARG A 46 -3.10 8.22 -3.50
C ARG A 46 -2.56 8.78 -2.20
N ILE A 47 -2.64 8.01 -1.11
CA ILE A 47 -2.12 8.43 0.19
C ILE A 47 -0.60 8.59 0.14
N HIS A 48 0.11 7.71 -0.58
CA HIS A 48 1.57 7.83 -0.74
C HIS A 48 1.95 9.15 -1.41
N LEU A 49 1.30 9.49 -2.52
CA LEU A 49 1.54 10.74 -3.25
C LEU A 49 1.27 11.96 -2.38
N MET A 50 0.10 12.03 -1.74
CA MET A 50 -0.26 13.15 -0.87
C MET A 50 0.74 13.35 0.29
N LEU A 51 1.19 12.26 0.91
CA LEU A 51 2.20 12.34 1.97
C LEU A 51 3.58 12.77 1.44
N LYS A 52 3.95 12.36 0.23
CA LYS A 52 5.21 12.73 -0.41
C LYS A 52 5.24 14.23 -0.74
N ASP A 53 4.10 14.78 -1.16
CA ASP A 53 3.94 16.18 -1.54
C ASP A 53 3.59 17.09 -0.33
N ASN A 54 3.62 16.54 0.90
CA ASN A 54 3.22 17.24 2.14
C ASN A 54 1.78 17.81 2.09
N GLU A 55 0.91 17.21 1.28
CA GLU A 55 -0.50 17.54 1.24
C GLU A 55 -1.24 16.99 2.46
N LYS A 56 -2.29 17.70 2.88
CA LYS A 56 -3.17 17.24 3.95
C LYS A 56 -4.11 16.18 3.41
N LEU A 57 -4.08 15.00 4.03
CA LEU A 57 -5.09 13.96 3.78
C LEU A 57 -6.46 14.46 4.25
N PRO A 58 -7.54 14.24 3.48
CA PRO A 58 -8.89 14.55 3.91
C PRO A 58 -9.27 13.73 5.15
N ILE A 59 -10.23 14.21 5.93
CA ILE A 59 -10.73 13.46 7.08
C ILE A 59 -11.80 12.49 6.54
N PRO A 60 -11.68 11.17 6.75
CA PRO A 60 -12.68 10.22 6.31
C PRO A 60 -14.05 10.53 6.92
N THR A 61 -15.10 10.56 6.11
CA THR A 61 -16.46 10.71 6.59
C THR A 61 -16.86 9.48 7.40
N GLU A 62 -17.49 9.70 8.55
CA GLU A 62 -18.02 8.60 9.36
C GLU A 62 -19.04 7.79 8.57
N PHE A 63 -18.90 6.46 8.61
CA PHE A 63 -19.72 5.55 7.82
C PHE A 63 -21.24 5.77 7.99
N ALA A 64 -21.68 6.16 9.20
CA ALA A 64 -23.08 6.46 9.51
C ALA A 64 -23.64 7.67 8.75
N ASN A 65 -22.79 8.59 8.32
CA ASN A 65 -23.18 9.81 7.61
C ASN A 65 -23.17 9.67 6.09
N ILE A 66 -22.75 8.50 5.57
CA ILE A 66 -22.63 8.27 4.13
C ILE A 66 -23.96 7.78 3.58
N LYS A 67 -24.54 8.58 2.70
CA LYS A 67 -25.76 8.21 1.98
C LYS A 67 -25.39 7.34 0.78
N LYS A 68 -25.85 6.09 0.81
CA LYS A 68 -25.75 5.18 -0.34
C LYS A 68 -26.51 5.75 -1.54
N PRO A 69 -25.85 6.00 -2.69
CA PRO A 69 -26.53 6.31 -3.94
C PRO A 69 -27.46 5.18 -4.36
N LYS A 70 -28.52 5.47 -5.13
CA LYS A 70 -29.47 4.43 -5.56
C LYS A 70 -28.85 3.44 -6.52
N GLU A 71 -27.91 3.93 -7.31
CA GLU A 71 -27.17 3.21 -8.34
C GLU A 71 -26.03 2.37 -7.75
N ALA A 72 -25.69 2.59 -6.48
CA ALA A 72 -24.63 1.85 -5.80
C ALA A 72 -25.11 0.46 -5.35
N GLU A 73 -24.21 -0.51 -5.40
CA GLU A 73 -24.43 -1.86 -4.89
C GLU A 73 -24.24 -1.90 -3.36
N PHE A 74 -23.15 -1.33 -2.85
CA PHE A 74 -22.90 -1.20 -1.40
C PHE A 74 -21.86 -0.12 -1.09
N ILE A 75 -21.73 0.23 0.19
CA ILE A 75 -20.64 1.05 0.72
C ILE A 75 -19.85 0.19 1.69
N THR A 76 -18.53 0.31 1.66
CA THR A 76 -17.64 -0.36 2.61
C THR A 76 -16.45 0.54 2.95
N LEU A 77 -15.62 0.10 3.91
CA LEU A 77 -14.37 0.76 4.24
C LEU A 77 -13.21 0.02 3.58
N ILE A 78 -12.37 0.76 2.86
CA ILE A 78 -11.12 0.25 2.32
C ILE A 78 -10.00 0.68 3.26
N LYS A 79 -9.18 -0.29 3.65
CA LYS A 79 -8.07 -0.11 4.57
C LYS A 79 -6.77 -0.12 3.78
N THR A 80 -5.87 0.80 4.10
CA THR A 80 -4.45 0.69 3.74
C THR A 80 -3.57 0.98 4.96
N ASP A 81 -2.32 0.51 4.92
CA ASP A 81 -1.38 0.69 6.02
C ASP A 81 -0.06 1.35 5.59
N LYS A 82 0.55 2.09 6.53
CA LYS A 82 1.78 2.85 6.33
C LYS A 82 2.96 1.97 5.90
N LYS A 83 2.92 0.66 6.18
CA LYS A 83 3.94 -0.30 5.72
C LYS A 83 3.95 -0.45 4.19
N TYR A 84 2.81 -0.26 3.52
CA TYR A 84 2.71 -0.30 2.05
C TYR A 84 3.15 1.03 1.41
N LEU A 85 3.08 2.14 2.17
CA LEU A 85 3.50 3.47 1.70
C LEU A 85 5.02 3.72 1.72
N LYS A 86 5.81 2.81 2.31
CA LYS A 86 7.25 3.01 2.57
C LYS A 86 8.17 2.14 1.70
N GLN A 87 7.64 1.33 0.80
CA GLN A 87 8.40 0.19 0.26
C GLN A 87 9.50 0.57 -0.75
N ASP A 88 9.42 1.73 -1.41
CA ASP A 88 10.31 1.98 -2.55
C ASP A 88 11.55 2.85 -2.27
N LYS A 89 11.77 3.28 -1.03
CA LYS A 89 12.96 4.08 -0.71
C LYS A 89 14.12 3.21 -0.24
N CYS A 90 14.96 2.78 -1.19
CA CYS A 90 16.29 2.27 -0.89
C CYS A 90 17.14 3.37 -0.23
N LEU A 91 17.46 3.20 1.05
CA LEU A 91 18.36 4.10 1.78
C LEU A 91 19.76 3.48 1.84
N ARG A 92 20.77 4.21 1.33
CA ARG A 92 22.17 3.79 1.46
C ARG A 92 22.60 3.89 2.92
N LYS A 93 23.20 2.82 3.43
CA LYS A 93 23.84 2.76 4.76
C LYS A 93 25.30 2.37 4.58
N ASN A 94 26.18 3.06 5.29
CA ASN A 94 27.58 2.68 5.39
C ASN A 94 27.72 1.73 6.57
N VAL A 95 28.44 0.62 6.37
CA VAL A 95 28.70 -0.40 7.39
C VAL A 95 30.20 -0.57 7.58
N SER A 96 30.62 -0.87 8.80
CA SER A 96 32.00 -1.21 9.12
C SER A 96 32.11 -2.71 9.36
N LEU A 97 33.05 -3.36 8.68
CA LEU A 97 33.27 -4.80 8.74
C LEU A 97 34.77 -5.08 8.96
N PRO A 98 35.13 -6.18 9.66
CA PRO A 98 36.50 -6.66 9.65
C PRO A 98 36.98 -6.97 8.23
N ALA A 99 38.22 -6.63 7.91
CA ALA A 99 38.78 -6.78 6.55
C ALA A 99 38.70 -8.23 6.04
N TRP A 100 39.04 -9.21 6.89
CA TRP A 100 38.96 -10.64 6.56
C TRP A 100 37.55 -11.09 6.17
N LEU A 101 36.51 -10.48 6.76
CA LEU A 101 35.12 -10.85 6.51
C LEU A 101 34.62 -10.24 5.20
N ALA A 102 35.03 -9.01 4.90
CA ALA A 102 34.72 -8.38 3.62
C ALA A 102 35.35 -9.18 2.46
N GLU A 103 36.63 -9.53 2.58
CA GLU A 103 37.35 -10.32 1.56
C GLU A 103 36.74 -11.71 1.38
N ALA A 104 36.40 -12.41 2.47
CA ALA A 104 35.74 -13.71 2.39
C ALA A 104 34.37 -13.62 1.69
N ALA A 105 33.58 -12.57 1.97
CA ALA A 105 32.28 -12.35 1.35
C ALA A 105 32.39 -11.99 -0.14
N GLU A 106 33.38 -11.18 -0.52
CA GLU A 106 33.67 -10.82 -1.92
C GLU A 106 34.12 -12.04 -2.73
N ASN A 107 35.01 -12.87 -2.17
CA ASN A 107 35.46 -14.12 -2.81
C ASN A 107 34.32 -15.14 -2.98
N ALA A 108 33.35 -15.11 -2.07
CA ALA A 108 32.12 -15.91 -2.17
C ALA A 108 31.03 -15.24 -3.04
N ASN A 109 31.33 -14.08 -3.64
CA ASN A 109 30.42 -13.30 -4.49
C ASN A 109 29.08 -12.93 -3.81
N LEU A 110 29.13 -12.66 -2.50
CA LEU A 110 27.96 -12.30 -1.70
C LEU A 110 27.56 -10.84 -1.88
N ASN A 111 26.25 -10.58 -1.85
CA ASN A 111 25.70 -9.23 -1.90
C ASN A 111 25.52 -8.68 -0.47
N PHE A 112 26.43 -7.79 -0.04
CA PHE A 112 26.38 -7.17 1.28
C PHE A 112 25.05 -6.51 1.63
N SER A 113 24.39 -5.86 0.66
CA SER A 113 23.09 -5.22 0.89
C SER A 113 22.01 -6.26 1.15
N GLN A 114 22.01 -7.35 0.38
CA GLN A 114 21.04 -8.43 0.53
C GLN A 114 21.26 -9.21 1.83
N GLU A 115 22.51 -9.54 2.16
CA GLU A 115 22.84 -10.21 3.42
C GLU A 115 22.42 -9.38 4.65
N LEU A 116 22.67 -8.08 4.61
CA LEU A 116 22.23 -7.18 5.67
C LEU A 116 20.70 -7.12 5.77
N GLN A 117 20.00 -7.04 4.63
CA GLN A 117 18.54 -7.05 4.60
C GLN A 117 17.96 -8.36 5.16
N ASN A 118 18.51 -9.50 4.77
CA ASN A 118 18.09 -10.82 5.25
C ASN A 118 18.30 -10.94 6.77
N ALA A 119 19.47 -10.54 7.26
CA ALA A 119 19.76 -10.57 8.69
C ALA A 119 18.82 -9.66 9.51
N LEU A 120 18.47 -8.48 8.98
CA LEU A 120 17.52 -7.56 9.62
C LEU A 120 16.09 -8.11 9.60
N LYS A 121 15.62 -8.64 8.46
CA LYS A 121 14.30 -9.27 8.33
C LYS A 121 14.12 -10.43 9.31
N ALA A 122 15.13 -11.31 9.38
CA ALA A 122 15.15 -12.43 10.32
C ALA A 122 15.08 -11.97 11.78
N LYS A 123 15.87 -10.96 12.17
CA LYS A 123 15.85 -10.43 13.55
C LYS A 123 14.56 -9.73 13.92
N LEU A 124 13.93 -9.04 12.96
CA LEU A 124 12.71 -8.27 13.19
C LEU A 124 11.43 -9.08 12.96
N GLN A 125 11.53 -10.35 12.53
CA GLN A 125 10.41 -11.23 12.20
C GLN A 125 9.46 -10.62 11.15
N VAL A 126 10.03 -9.94 10.14
CA VAL A 126 9.28 -9.31 9.04
C VAL A 126 9.68 -9.93 7.70
N GLY A 127 8.69 -10.44 6.96
CA GLY A 127 8.87 -10.90 5.57
C GLY A 127 9.73 -12.15 5.43
N VAL A 128 9.35 -13.23 6.12
CA VAL A 128 9.66 -14.60 5.69
C VAL A 128 8.78 -14.95 4.49
#